data_AF-A0A3D8MVL6-F1
#
_entry.id   AF-A0A3D8MVL6-F1
#
_cell.length_a   1.000
_cell.length_b   1.000
_cell.length_c   1.000
_cell.angle_alpha   90.00
_cell.angle_beta   90.00
_cell.angle_gamma   90.00
#
_symmetry.space_group_name_H-M   'P 1'
#
loop_
_entity.id
_entity.type
_entity.pdbx_description
1 polymer ?
#
loop_
_entity_poly.entity_id
_entity_poly.type
_entity_poly.pdbx_seq_one_letter_code
_entity_poly.pdbx_strand_id
1 'polypeptide(L)'
;MNEHKDVEGGQVIDPKQWLEVRVESLIERERHEDAVSYLRRLFEGLEEAEARSRCATFLGYLYLVEDDVERSQEWLERAREFDPDDPHLSYALGHVAMVRGAPWRAALRFLEAFVEAEEAHDAAEFLRSAALAVRAGGQSAPAVSMLLGALDRDLGNPWILDGLARVYQDDERWLESLDALKRLGEVVRSATSSLTVRRSPSARYLLRERLIRRSVEVGDVVERAREINKKLRRQFEVVLDGSQRRGPTGLAPLRFPQALGHLLDVLGAEERGLELTETALRLWAQASHERFGDYLGAESLAAAVHVLVERLHWRKGSTPSAIARAHGCDEDRVGPAARVVAGKLALQLFDTRQLYGELRPGERTRFEALSRALLFGEGLSQARSTGHSLGGR
;
A
#
# COMPACT_ATOMS: atom_id res chain seq x y z
N MET A 1 19.86 9.72 29.89
CA MET A 1 19.60 11.13 30.20
C MET A 1 19.93 11.93 28.94
N ASN A 2 18.93 12.20 28.10
CA ASN A 2 19.09 13.20 27.04
C ASN A 2 18.74 14.54 27.67
N GLU A 3 19.73 15.42 27.79
CA GLU A 3 19.53 16.81 28.14
C GLU A 3 18.59 17.43 27.11
N HIS A 4 17.37 17.76 27.54
CA HIS A 4 16.57 18.76 26.85
C HIS A 4 17.39 20.04 26.92
N LYS A 5 18.08 20.39 25.82
CA LYS A 5 18.54 21.76 25.62
C LYS A 5 17.31 22.63 25.64
N ASP A 6 17.12 23.38 26.72
CA ASP A 6 16.23 24.51 26.73
C ASP A 6 16.64 25.40 25.54
N VAL A 7 15.69 25.64 24.64
CA VAL A 7 15.87 26.50 23.48
C VAL A 7 15.90 27.93 24.00
N GLU A 8 17.01 28.31 24.63
CA GLU A 8 17.30 29.68 25.05
C GLU A 8 17.70 30.49 23.81
N GLY A 9 16.70 31.17 23.24
CA GLY A 9 16.88 32.09 22.12
C GLY A 9 15.65 32.04 21.22
N GLY A 10 14.94 33.16 21.12
CA GLY A 10 13.68 33.29 20.39
C GLY A 10 13.82 33.10 18.88
N GLN A 11 14.11 31.88 18.45
CA GLN A 11 13.86 31.46 17.09
C GLN A 11 12.35 31.37 16.91
N VAL A 12 11.85 32.10 15.91
CA VAL A 12 10.50 31.93 15.39
C VAL A 12 10.46 30.53 14.78
N ILE A 13 10.02 29.54 15.56
CA ILE A 13 9.79 28.20 15.06
C ILE A 13 8.56 28.30 14.15
N ASP A 14 8.69 27.76 12.94
CA ASP A 14 7.56 27.60 12.02
C ASP A 14 6.39 26.97 12.79
N PRO A 15 5.20 27.62 12.84
CA PRO A 15 4.01 27.08 13.49
C PRO A 15 3.74 25.62 13.14
N LYS A 16 4.08 25.18 11.91
CA LYS A 16 3.97 23.79 11.46
C LYS A 16 4.92 22.85 12.20
N GLN A 17 6.23 23.11 12.18
CA GLN A 17 7.22 22.28 12.86
C GLN A 17 6.98 22.25 14.37
N TRP A 18 6.57 23.39 14.93
CA TRP A 18 6.23 23.47 16.35
C TRP A 18 5.01 22.61 16.70
N LEU A 19 3.96 22.67 15.86
CA LEU A 19 2.74 21.87 15.97
C LEU A 19 3.04 20.39 16.06
N GLU A 20 3.80 19.89 15.09
CA GLU A 20 4.18 18.48 14.99
C GLU A 20 4.88 18.02 16.26
N VAL A 21 5.96 18.71 16.66
CA VAL A 21 6.76 18.32 17.83
C VAL A 21 5.95 18.38 19.13
N ARG A 22 5.13 19.44 19.33
CA ARG A 22 4.42 19.61 20.60
C ARG A 22 3.24 18.68 20.74
N VAL A 23 2.42 18.56 19.69
CA VAL A 23 1.24 17.68 19.68
C VAL A 23 1.70 16.24 19.85
N GLU A 24 2.72 15.83 19.11
CA GLU A 24 3.34 14.50 19.29
C GLU A 24 3.78 14.26 20.73
N SER A 25 4.47 15.21 21.35
CA SER A 25 4.94 15.04 22.73
C SER A 25 3.80 14.88 23.74
N LEU A 26 2.66 15.55 23.52
CA LEU A 26 1.48 15.42 24.39
C LEU A 26 0.80 14.07 24.20
N ILE A 27 0.70 13.59 22.95
CA ILE A 27 0.14 12.28 22.63
C ILE A 27 1.01 11.14 23.18
N GLU A 28 2.33 11.25 23.05
CA GLU A 28 3.28 10.28 23.62
C GLU A 28 3.09 10.10 25.12
N ARG A 29 2.70 11.18 25.80
CA ARG A 29 2.44 11.20 27.25
C ARG A 29 0.99 10.85 27.59
N GLU A 30 0.21 10.42 26.60
CA GLU A 30 -1.21 10.08 26.71
C GLU A 30 -2.08 11.24 27.21
N ARG A 31 -1.61 12.49 27.08
CA ARG A 31 -2.29 13.71 27.50
C ARG A 31 -3.17 14.26 26.37
N HIS A 32 -4.14 13.47 25.94
CA HIS A 32 -5.00 13.80 24.80
C HIS A 32 -5.83 15.05 25.02
N GLU A 33 -6.44 15.21 26.20
CA GLU A 33 -7.22 16.41 26.54
C GLU A 33 -6.41 17.69 26.42
N ASP A 34 -5.14 17.66 26.86
CA ASP A 34 -4.22 18.78 26.73
C ASP A 34 -3.85 19.06 25.27
N ALA A 35 -3.63 18.00 24.48
CA ALA A 35 -3.35 18.13 23.05
C ALA A 35 -4.53 18.75 22.30
N VAL A 36 -5.76 18.29 22.59
CA VAL A 36 -7.01 18.83 22.04
C VAL A 36 -7.20 20.29 22.43
N SER A 37 -7.05 20.61 23.72
CA SER A 37 -7.16 21.99 24.22
C SER A 37 -6.15 22.92 23.56
N TYR A 38 -4.91 22.45 23.40
CA TYR A 38 -3.86 23.21 22.74
C TYR A 38 -4.16 23.44 21.25
N LEU A 39 -4.51 22.38 20.52
CA LEU A 39 -4.83 22.45 19.09
C LEU A 39 -6.03 23.36 18.81
N ARG A 40 -7.07 23.33 19.65
CA ARG A 40 -8.23 24.24 19.50
C ARG A 40 -7.82 25.70 19.61
N ARG A 41 -7.03 26.05 20.63
CA ARG A 41 -6.51 27.42 20.80
C ARG A 41 -5.63 27.85 19.63
N LEU A 42 -4.84 26.92 19.10
CA LEU A 42 -4.01 27.21 17.93
C LEU A 42 -4.87 27.41 16.69
N PHE A 43 -5.84 26.53 16.45
CA PHE A 43 -6.77 26.61 15.32
C PHE A 43 -7.44 27.99 15.23
N GLU A 44 -7.85 28.56 16.36
CA GLU A 44 -8.45 29.90 16.44
C GLU A 44 -7.48 31.02 16.03
N GLY A 45 -6.18 30.84 16.26
CA GLY A 45 -5.14 31.84 15.97
C GLY A 45 -4.46 31.68 14.61
N LEU A 46 -4.65 30.56 13.90
CA LEU A 46 -4.07 30.36 12.57
C LEU A 46 -4.82 31.19 11.53
N GLU A 47 -4.11 31.82 10.60
CA GLU A 47 -4.72 32.55 9.47
C GLU A 47 -4.68 31.75 8.15
N GLU A 48 -3.63 30.95 7.96
CA GLU A 48 -3.40 30.18 6.75
C GLU A 48 -4.36 28.98 6.65
N ALA A 49 -4.99 28.81 5.48
CA ALA A 49 -5.96 27.75 5.23
C ALA A 49 -5.33 26.34 5.36
N GLU A 50 -4.14 26.12 4.79
CA GLU A 50 -3.43 24.83 4.88
C GLU A 50 -3.12 24.47 6.34
N ALA A 51 -2.61 25.42 7.13
CA ALA A 51 -2.33 25.21 8.55
C ALA A 51 -3.60 24.91 9.35
N ARG A 52 -4.72 25.60 9.06
CA ARG A 52 -6.03 25.31 9.65
C ARG A 52 -6.53 23.92 9.28
N SER A 53 -6.41 23.52 8.02
CA SER A 53 -6.76 22.17 7.57
C SER A 53 -5.99 21.12 8.36
N ARG A 54 -4.65 21.23 8.39
CA ARG A 54 -3.78 20.30 9.11
C ARG A 54 -4.09 20.24 10.60
N CYS A 55 -4.31 21.39 11.24
CA CYS A 55 -4.69 21.46 12.66
C CYS A 55 -6.04 20.78 12.94
N ALA A 56 -7.04 21.02 12.07
CA ALA A 56 -8.34 20.35 12.16
C ALA A 56 -8.22 18.84 11.88
N THR A 57 -7.35 18.40 10.97
CA THR A 57 -7.04 16.99 10.73
C THR A 57 -6.46 16.32 11.97
N PHE A 58 -5.51 16.97 12.66
CA PHE A 58 -4.98 16.46 13.93
C PHE A 58 -6.03 16.40 15.05
N LEU A 59 -6.90 17.40 15.15
CA LEU A 59 -8.03 17.35 16.09
C LEU A 59 -8.96 16.16 15.79
N GLY A 60 -9.32 15.98 14.52
CA GLY A 60 -10.12 14.85 14.07
C GLY A 60 -9.47 13.52 14.42
N TYR A 61 -8.16 13.40 14.25
CA TYR A 61 -7.40 12.22 14.62
C TYR A 61 -7.44 11.96 16.14
N LEU A 62 -7.20 12.97 16.97
CA LEU A 62 -7.22 12.83 18.43
C LEU A 62 -8.57 12.33 18.94
N TYR A 63 -9.68 12.88 18.44
CA TYR A 63 -11.01 12.39 18.80
C TYR A 63 -11.23 10.94 18.37
N LEU A 64 -10.67 10.53 17.23
CA LEU A 64 -10.75 9.12 16.81
C LEU A 64 -10.01 8.19 17.78
N VAL A 65 -8.86 8.62 18.30
CA VAL A 65 -8.11 7.85 19.32
C VAL A 65 -8.87 7.78 20.65
N GLU A 66 -9.65 8.82 20.97
CA GLU A 66 -10.56 8.84 22.12
C GLU A 66 -11.88 8.09 21.88
N ASP A 67 -12.03 7.41 20.73
CA ASP A 67 -13.26 6.70 20.31
C ASP A 67 -14.48 7.63 20.14
N ASP A 68 -14.27 8.95 20.04
CA ASP A 68 -15.28 9.97 19.74
C ASP A 68 -15.38 10.17 18.21
N VAL A 69 -15.94 9.17 17.53
CA VAL A 69 -16.01 9.09 16.06
C VAL A 69 -16.82 10.25 15.47
N GLU A 70 -17.84 10.72 16.17
CA GLU A 70 -18.69 11.84 15.75
C GLU A 70 -17.91 13.15 15.71
N ARG A 71 -17.21 13.51 16.79
CA ARG A 71 -16.37 14.72 16.78
C ARG A 71 -15.18 14.60 15.85
N SER A 72 -14.63 13.39 15.71
CA SER A 72 -13.59 13.12 14.72
C SER A 72 -14.07 13.53 13.33
N GLN A 73 -15.24 13.06 12.92
CA GLN A 73 -15.81 13.42 11.62
C GLN A 73 -16.08 14.93 11.50
N GLU A 74 -16.64 15.58 12.53
CA GLU A 74 -16.92 17.02 12.49
C GLU A 74 -15.65 17.82 12.19
N TRP A 75 -14.54 17.54 12.89
CA TRP A 75 -13.27 18.23 12.67
C TRP A 75 -12.65 17.93 11.31
N LEU A 76 -12.74 16.69 10.82
CA LEU A 76 -12.26 16.33 9.48
C LEU A 76 -13.11 16.98 8.38
N GLU A 77 -14.41 17.14 8.58
CA GLU A 77 -15.26 17.89 7.64
C GLU A 77 -14.88 19.37 7.59
N ARG A 78 -14.52 19.97 8.74
CA ARG A 78 -13.97 21.33 8.80
C ARG A 78 -12.62 21.43 8.12
N ALA A 79 -11.73 20.45 8.29
CA ALA A 79 -10.43 20.42 7.59
C ALA A 79 -10.62 20.47 6.07
N ARG A 80 -11.57 19.68 5.56
CA ARG A 80 -11.92 19.62 4.13
C ARG A 80 -12.40 20.96 3.55
N GLU A 81 -12.96 21.85 4.36
CA GLU A 81 -13.37 23.18 3.91
C GLU A 81 -12.17 24.08 3.58
N PHE A 82 -11.02 23.84 4.21
CA PHE A 82 -9.81 24.64 4.02
C PHE A 82 -8.88 24.05 2.95
N ASP A 83 -8.69 22.73 2.96
CA ASP A 83 -7.87 22.03 1.99
C ASP A 83 -8.46 20.63 1.71
N PRO A 84 -9.24 20.47 0.62
CA PRO A 84 -9.84 19.19 0.26
C PRO A 84 -8.85 18.19 -0.34
N ASP A 85 -7.65 18.64 -0.75
CA ASP A 85 -6.67 17.83 -1.46
C ASP A 85 -5.54 17.32 -0.55
N ASP A 86 -5.55 17.68 0.75
CA ASP A 86 -4.61 17.18 1.76
C ASP A 86 -4.67 15.64 1.87
N PRO A 87 -3.56 14.93 1.57
CA PRO A 87 -3.51 13.47 1.71
C PRO A 87 -3.77 13.00 3.14
N HIS A 88 -3.34 13.75 4.16
CA HIS A 88 -3.51 13.36 5.56
C HIS A 88 -4.97 13.45 6.01
N LEU A 89 -5.72 14.41 5.48
CA LEU A 89 -7.18 14.47 5.66
C LEU A 89 -7.85 13.23 5.08
N SER A 90 -7.52 12.87 3.84
CA SER A 90 -8.05 11.65 3.21
C SER A 90 -7.69 10.42 4.02
N TYR A 91 -6.45 10.32 4.49
CA TYR A 91 -5.99 9.25 5.37
C TYR A 91 -6.81 9.17 6.68
N ALA A 92 -7.02 10.28 7.37
CA ALA A 92 -7.81 10.32 8.61
C ALA A 92 -9.29 9.93 8.38
N LEU A 93 -9.90 10.40 7.29
CA LEU A 93 -11.25 10.00 6.89
C LEU A 93 -11.34 8.49 6.57
N GLY A 94 -10.27 7.89 6.07
CA GLY A 94 -10.16 6.44 5.87
C GLY A 94 -10.26 5.66 7.17
N HIS A 95 -9.58 6.12 8.23
CA HIS A 95 -9.68 5.51 9.56
C HIS A 95 -11.07 5.64 10.18
N VAL A 96 -11.72 6.81 10.05
CA VAL A 96 -13.13 6.96 10.47
C VAL A 96 -14.04 5.95 9.74
N ALA A 97 -13.82 5.72 8.44
CA ALA A 97 -14.59 4.73 7.69
C ALA A 97 -14.31 3.29 8.16
N MET A 98 -13.07 2.96 8.54
CA MET A 98 -12.73 1.65 9.12
C MET A 98 -13.44 1.40 10.44
N VAL A 99 -13.41 2.37 11.38
CA VAL A 99 -14.07 2.25 12.68
C VAL A 99 -15.58 2.05 12.53
N ARG A 100 -16.17 2.63 11.49
CA ARG A 100 -17.59 2.45 11.14
C ARG A 100 -17.91 1.17 10.37
N GLY A 101 -16.93 0.28 10.17
CA GLY A 101 -17.13 -0.97 9.45
C GLY A 101 -17.44 -0.77 7.97
N ALA A 102 -16.93 0.29 7.34
CA ALA A 102 -17.08 0.58 5.91
C ALA A 102 -15.73 0.42 5.18
N PRO A 103 -15.22 -0.82 5.04
CA PRO A 103 -13.87 -1.09 4.54
C PRO A 103 -13.64 -0.56 3.13
N TRP A 104 -14.62 -0.63 2.22
CA TRP A 104 -14.43 -0.13 0.85
C TRP A 104 -14.38 1.39 0.78
N ARG A 105 -15.13 2.09 1.66
CA ARG A 105 -15.01 3.55 1.79
C ARG A 105 -13.64 3.91 2.36
N ALA A 106 -13.14 3.16 3.33
CA ALA A 106 -11.80 3.35 3.85
C ALA A 106 -10.72 3.14 2.77
N ALA A 107 -10.81 2.05 2.01
CA ALA A 107 -9.90 1.77 0.90
C ALA A 107 -9.88 2.91 -0.13
N LEU A 108 -11.05 3.46 -0.50
CA LEU A 108 -11.13 4.64 -1.37
C LEU A 108 -10.31 5.80 -0.81
N ARG A 109 -10.53 6.15 0.47
CA ARG A 109 -9.87 7.30 1.11
C ARG A 109 -8.36 7.11 1.26
N PHE A 110 -7.93 5.90 1.61
CA PHE A 110 -6.50 5.58 1.70
C PHE A 110 -5.82 5.57 0.34
N LEU A 111 -6.50 5.13 -0.72
CA LEU A 111 -5.97 5.21 -2.08
C LEU A 111 -5.94 6.67 -2.58
N GLU A 112 -6.93 7.50 -2.23
CA GLU A 112 -6.90 8.95 -2.47
C GLU A 112 -5.68 9.57 -1.77
N ALA A 113 -5.41 9.22 -0.52
CA ALA A 113 -4.20 9.69 0.18
C ALA A 113 -2.91 9.18 -0.50
N PHE A 114 -2.86 7.90 -0.89
CA PHE A 114 -1.70 7.27 -1.51
C PHE A 114 -1.24 7.96 -2.80
N VAL A 115 -2.19 8.36 -3.65
CA VAL A 115 -1.85 8.96 -4.95
C VAL A 115 -1.37 10.41 -4.84
N GLU A 116 -1.60 11.04 -3.70
CA GLU A 116 -1.24 12.42 -3.39
C GLU A 116 -0.04 12.52 -2.43
N ALA A 117 0.45 11.38 -1.97
CA ALA A 117 1.61 11.34 -1.09
C ALA A 117 2.87 11.82 -1.83
N GLU A 118 3.43 12.91 -1.33
CA GLU A 118 4.72 13.44 -1.83
C GLU A 118 5.91 12.65 -1.28
N GLU A 119 5.79 12.17 -0.05
CA GLU A 119 6.84 11.41 0.63
C GLU A 119 6.65 9.90 0.45
N ALA A 120 7.75 9.19 0.17
CA ALA A 120 7.72 7.75 0.00
C ALA A 120 7.25 7.00 1.25
N HIS A 121 7.56 7.54 2.45
CA HIS A 121 7.14 6.96 3.72
C HIS A 121 5.61 7.05 3.90
N ASP A 122 5.02 8.21 3.61
CA ASP A 122 3.57 8.39 3.68
C ASP A 122 2.86 7.54 2.63
N ALA A 123 3.38 7.49 1.39
CA ALA A 123 2.85 6.61 0.35
C ALA A 123 2.85 5.14 0.80
N ALA A 124 3.91 4.68 1.48
CA ALA A 124 3.97 3.34 2.03
C ALA A 124 2.89 3.11 3.10
N GLU A 125 2.71 4.05 4.03
CA GLU A 125 1.74 3.94 5.11
C GLU A 125 0.27 4.01 4.64
N PHE A 126 -0.01 4.89 3.68
CA PHE A 126 -1.34 5.01 3.07
C PHE A 126 -1.68 3.74 2.28
N LEU A 127 -0.73 3.21 1.51
CA LEU A 127 -0.92 1.96 0.77
C LEU A 127 -1.09 0.76 1.71
N ARG A 128 -0.35 0.72 2.83
CA ARG A 128 -0.52 -0.29 3.89
C ARG A 128 -1.93 -0.25 4.47
N SER A 129 -2.43 0.94 4.79
CA SER A 129 -3.79 1.11 5.35
C SER A 129 -4.87 0.77 4.33
N ALA A 130 -4.69 1.16 3.06
CA ALA A 130 -5.55 0.75 1.95
C ALA A 130 -5.61 -0.77 1.83
N ALA A 131 -4.47 -1.46 1.94
CA ALA A 131 -4.40 -2.92 1.88
C ALA A 131 -5.18 -3.59 3.00
N LEU A 132 -5.05 -3.09 4.24
CA LEU A 132 -5.81 -3.60 5.38
C LEU A 132 -7.32 -3.39 5.21
N ALA A 133 -7.73 -2.25 4.65
CA ALA A 133 -9.13 -1.98 4.32
C ALA A 133 -9.66 -2.92 3.23
N VAL A 134 -8.90 -3.13 2.14
CA VAL A 134 -9.25 -4.08 1.06
C VAL A 134 -9.36 -5.51 1.59
N ARG A 135 -8.50 -5.89 2.53
CA ARG A 135 -8.60 -7.19 3.21
C ARG A 135 -9.85 -7.31 4.06
N ALA A 136 -10.18 -6.28 4.83
CA ALA A 136 -11.41 -6.24 5.62
C ALA A 136 -12.66 -6.27 4.73
N GLY A 137 -12.56 -5.76 3.50
CA GLY A 137 -13.56 -5.90 2.44
C GLY A 137 -13.62 -7.28 1.77
N GLY A 138 -12.79 -8.24 2.20
CA GLY A 138 -12.81 -9.64 1.73
C GLY A 138 -11.84 -9.97 0.60
N GLN A 139 -10.96 -9.06 0.19
CA GLN A 139 -10.03 -9.28 -0.92
C GLN A 139 -8.59 -9.43 -0.45
N SER A 140 -8.22 -10.65 -0.03
CA SER A 140 -6.88 -10.89 0.54
C SER A 140 -5.76 -10.81 -0.49
N ALA A 141 -5.94 -11.36 -1.71
CA ALA A 141 -4.87 -11.35 -2.72
C ALA A 141 -4.43 -9.93 -3.15
N PRO A 142 -5.34 -8.99 -3.47
CA PRO A 142 -4.96 -7.59 -3.69
C PRO A 142 -4.30 -6.96 -2.46
N ALA A 143 -4.79 -7.24 -1.25
CA ALA A 143 -4.20 -6.71 -0.02
C ALA A 143 -2.75 -7.16 0.18
N VAL A 144 -2.42 -8.42 -0.08
CA VAL A 144 -1.03 -8.91 -0.05
C VAL A 144 -0.17 -8.15 -1.05
N SER A 145 -0.63 -8.02 -2.30
CA SER A 145 0.12 -7.28 -3.34
C SER A 145 0.36 -5.82 -2.94
N MET A 146 -0.64 -5.15 -2.38
CA MET A 146 -0.54 -3.77 -1.89
C MET A 146 0.45 -3.64 -0.73
N LEU A 147 0.42 -4.55 0.25
CA LEU A 147 1.36 -4.54 1.37
C LEU A 147 2.80 -4.77 0.92
N LEU A 148 3.02 -5.66 -0.05
CA LEU A 148 4.35 -5.86 -0.62
C LEU A 148 4.79 -4.62 -1.41
N GLY A 149 3.88 -3.97 -2.15
CA GLY A 149 4.13 -2.68 -2.78
C GLY A 149 4.44 -1.56 -1.78
N ALA A 150 3.81 -1.56 -0.61
CA ALA A 150 4.14 -0.65 0.47
C ALA A 150 5.56 -0.92 1.01
N LEU A 151 5.93 -2.19 1.14
CA LEU A 151 7.26 -2.60 1.59
C LEU A 151 8.35 -2.16 0.61
N ASP A 152 8.11 -2.24 -0.70
CA ASP A 152 9.03 -1.73 -1.74
C ASP A 152 9.34 -0.21 -1.57
N ARG A 153 8.44 0.55 -0.94
CA ARG A 153 8.58 2.00 -0.71
C ARG A 153 9.28 2.30 0.62
N ASP A 154 9.06 1.47 1.63
CA ASP A 154 9.69 1.59 2.94
C ASP A 154 10.03 0.21 3.54
N LEU A 155 11.19 -0.32 3.14
CA LEU A 155 11.70 -1.61 3.58
C LEU A 155 11.94 -1.70 5.10
N GLY A 156 12.11 -0.55 5.76
CA GLY A 156 12.39 -0.45 7.19
C GLY A 156 11.14 -0.32 8.05
N ASN A 157 9.94 -0.33 7.47
CA ASN A 157 8.71 -0.12 8.21
C ASN A 157 8.20 -1.41 8.87
N PRO A 158 8.29 -1.55 10.21
CA PRO A 158 7.84 -2.76 10.90
C PRO A 158 6.33 -3.00 10.77
N TRP A 159 5.53 -1.95 10.55
CA TRP A 159 4.08 -2.05 10.49
C TRP A 159 3.60 -2.74 9.22
N ILE A 160 4.34 -2.60 8.12
CA ILE A 160 4.04 -3.27 6.86
C ILE A 160 4.29 -4.77 7.00
N LEU A 161 5.42 -5.15 7.60
CA LEU A 161 5.77 -6.56 7.83
C LEU A 161 4.81 -7.25 8.80
N ASP A 162 4.39 -6.56 9.88
CA ASP A 162 3.33 -7.09 10.74
C ASP A 162 2.00 -7.21 9.97
N GLY A 163 1.64 -6.22 9.15
CA GLY A 163 0.47 -6.28 8.28
C GLY A 163 0.49 -7.53 7.41
N LEU A 164 1.59 -7.78 6.69
CA LEU A 164 1.80 -8.98 5.88
C LEU A 164 1.66 -10.26 6.71
N ALA A 165 2.33 -10.33 7.86
CA ALA A 165 2.27 -11.49 8.73
C ALA A 165 0.85 -11.85 9.15
N ARG A 166 0.01 -10.85 9.45
CA ARG A 166 -1.40 -11.03 9.82
C ARG A 166 -2.26 -11.48 8.64
N VAL A 167 -2.06 -10.88 7.47
CA VAL A 167 -2.77 -11.30 6.26
C VAL A 167 -2.47 -12.76 5.95
N TYR A 168 -1.19 -13.14 6.01
CA TYR A 168 -0.78 -14.52 5.82
C TYR A 168 -1.30 -15.47 6.90
N GLN A 169 -1.41 -15.05 8.16
CA GLN A 169 -1.98 -15.90 9.22
C GLN A 169 -3.45 -16.19 8.98
N ASP A 170 -4.23 -15.16 8.64
CA ASP A 170 -5.67 -15.32 8.45
C ASP A 170 -5.98 -16.09 7.16
N ASP A 171 -5.08 -16.07 6.17
CA ASP A 171 -5.14 -16.91 4.96
C ASP A 171 -4.52 -18.31 5.14
N GLU A 172 -4.09 -18.67 6.37
CA GLU A 172 -3.41 -19.93 6.69
C GLU A 172 -2.08 -20.16 5.92
N ARG A 173 -1.45 -19.10 5.42
CA ARG A 173 -0.13 -19.08 4.76
C ARG A 173 1.00 -18.97 5.79
N TRP A 174 1.11 -20.00 6.63
CA TRP A 174 1.97 -19.97 7.82
C TRP A 174 3.47 -19.78 7.55
N LEU A 175 3.97 -20.27 6.40
CA LEU A 175 5.39 -20.18 6.07
C LEU A 175 5.78 -18.74 5.71
N GLU A 176 4.98 -18.09 4.88
CA GLU A 176 5.16 -16.70 4.48
C GLU A 176 4.94 -15.75 5.68
N SER A 177 3.98 -16.07 6.56
CA SER A 177 3.82 -15.32 7.81
C SER A 177 5.07 -15.40 8.69
N LEU A 178 5.64 -16.59 8.87
CA LEU A 178 6.84 -16.77 9.67
C LEU A 178 8.03 -16.02 9.08
N ASP A 179 8.16 -15.98 7.76
CA ASP A 179 9.20 -15.20 7.08
C ASP A 179 9.03 -13.69 7.32
N ALA A 180 7.81 -13.17 7.15
CA ALA A 180 7.49 -11.78 7.44
C ALA A 180 7.78 -11.40 8.90
N LEU A 181 7.45 -12.27 9.86
CA LEU A 181 7.74 -12.08 11.28
C LEU A 181 9.24 -12.12 11.61
N LYS A 182 10.03 -12.94 10.90
CA LYS A 182 11.49 -12.94 11.06
C LYS A 182 12.10 -11.62 10.59
N ARG A 183 11.71 -11.17 9.38
CA ARG A 183 12.11 -9.86 8.84
C ARG A 183 11.71 -8.73 9.79
N LEU A 184 10.50 -8.79 10.36
CA LEU A 184 10.04 -7.83 11.36
C LEU A 184 10.96 -7.81 12.59
N GLY A 185 11.31 -8.98 13.13
CA GLY A 185 12.22 -9.09 14.26
C GLY A 185 13.62 -8.55 13.97
N GLU A 186 14.11 -8.69 12.75
CA GLU A 186 15.39 -8.11 12.29
C GLU A 186 15.32 -6.59 12.23
N VAL A 187 14.28 -6.02 11.62
CA VAL A 187 14.04 -4.57 11.54
C VAL A 187 13.92 -3.95 12.93
N VAL A 188 13.16 -4.57 13.83
CA VAL A 188 13.00 -4.08 15.22
C VAL A 188 14.32 -4.17 15.99
N ARG A 189 15.11 -5.25 15.80
CA ARG A 189 16.41 -5.39 16.44
C ARG A 189 17.41 -4.35 15.94
N SER A 190 17.48 -4.11 14.64
CA SER A 190 18.35 -3.06 14.08
C SER A 190 17.93 -1.67 14.55
N ALA A 191 16.62 -1.40 14.55
CA ALA A 191 16.02 -0.17 15.07
C ALA A 191 16.29 0.05 16.58
N THR A 192 16.36 -1.00 17.38
CA THR A 192 16.69 -0.87 18.82
C THR A 192 18.17 -0.54 19.02
N SER A 193 19.04 -1.04 18.13
CA SER A 193 20.48 -0.76 18.17
C SER A 193 20.85 0.63 17.65
N SER A 194 20.06 1.18 16.71
CA SER A 194 20.15 2.57 16.25
C SER A 194 19.03 3.37 16.91
N LEU A 195 19.31 4.06 18.02
CA LEU A 195 18.37 4.87 18.82
C LEU A 195 17.71 6.07 18.10
N THR A 196 17.53 5.98 16.78
CA THR A 196 16.84 6.88 15.87
C THR A 196 15.92 6.07 14.96
N VAL A 197 14.92 5.40 15.55
CA VAL A 197 13.73 5.02 14.77
C VAL A 197 13.14 6.33 14.25
N ARG A 198 13.17 6.54 12.93
CA ARG A 198 12.57 7.72 12.28
C ARG A 198 11.12 7.81 12.75
N ARG A 199 10.86 8.86 13.52
CA ARG A 199 9.62 9.12 14.24
C ARG A 199 8.62 9.69 13.25
N SER A 200 7.99 8.83 12.45
CA SER A 200 6.85 9.26 11.65
C SER A 200 5.63 9.42 12.56
N PRO A 201 4.93 10.57 12.51
CA PRO A 201 3.70 10.82 13.27
C PRO A 201 2.66 9.72 13.05
N SER A 202 2.48 9.29 11.80
CA SER A 202 1.52 8.26 11.37
C SER A 202 1.75 6.89 12.03
N ALA A 203 3.01 6.54 12.27
CA ALA A 203 3.43 5.27 12.85
C ALA A 203 3.24 5.18 14.37
N ARG A 204 3.13 6.31 15.07
CA ARG A 204 3.00 6.36 16.54
C ARG A 204 1.58 6.24 17.03
N TYR A 205 0.61 6.71 16.26
CA TYR A 205 -0.77 6.57 16.68
C TYR A 205 -1.28 5.12 16.59
N LEU A 206 -0.73 4.32 15.68
CA LEU A 206 -1.01 2.87 15.58
C LEU A 206 -0.30 2.03 16.66
N LEU A 207 0.72 2.57 17.34
CA LEU A 207 1.32 1.91 18.52
C LEU A 207 0.28 1.73 19.63
N ARG A 208 -0.70 2.65 19.76
CA ARG A 208 -1.69 2.60 20.83
C ARG A 208 -2.83 1.61 20.56
N GLU A 209 -3.24 1.43 19.30
CA GLU A 209 -4.26 0.43 18.94
C GLU A 209 -3.80 -1.03 19.17
N ARG A 210 -2.49 -1.27 19.33
CA ARG A 210 -1.90 -2.62 19.45
C ARG A 210 -1.22 -2.94 20.77
N LEU A 211 -0.78 -1.94 21.54
CA LEU A 211 -0.29 -2.19 22.90
C LEU A 211 -1.45 -2.49 23.87
N ILE A 212 -2.69 -2.19 23.48
CA ILE A 212 -3.90 -2.60 24.18
C ILE A 212 -4.38 -3.93 23.57
N ARG A 213 -4.00 -5.06 24.19
CA ARG A 213 -4.72 -6.37 24.29
C ARG A 213 -4.14 -7.67 23.77
N ARG A 214 -2.94 -7.79 23.22
CA ARG A 214 -2.26 -9.11 23.25
C ARG A 214 -0.76 -8.96 23.44
N SER A 215 -0.33 -9.01 24.70
CA SER A 215 0.95 -9.61 25.05
C SER A 215 0.89 -11.07 24.60
N VAL A 216 1.14 -11.33 23.31
CA VAL A 216 1.47 -12.68 22.88
C VAL A 216 2.85 -12.92 23.44
N GLU A 217 2.96 -13.74 24.48
CA GLU A 217 4.26 -14.14 24.98
C GLU A 217 5.01 -14.80 23.82
N VAL A 218 6.23 -14.35 23.55
CA VAL A 218 7.05 -14.84 22.43
C VAL A 218 7.18 -16.37 22.46
N GLY A 219 7.05 -16.99 23.63
CA GLY A 219 6.99 -18.45 23.81
C GLY A 219 5.85 -19.13 23.05
N ASP A 220 4.65 -18.54 23.05
CA ASP A 220 3.45 -19.13 22.42
C ASP A 220 3.58 -19.18 20.89
N VAL A 221 4.22 -18.17 20.29
CA VAL A 221 4.46 -18.14 18.84
C VAL A 221 5.46 -19.22 18.42
N VAL A 222 6.50 -19.43 19.23
CA VAL A 222 7.54 -20.44 18.95
C VAL A 222 6.99 -21.86 19.09
N GLU A 223 6.22 -22.13 20.14
CA GLU A 223 5.51 -23.41 20.33
C GLU A 223 4.56 -23.71 19.17
N ARG A 224 3.73 -22.73 18.78
CA ARG A 224 2.77 -22.87 17.69
C ARG A 224 3.44 -23.07 16.34
N ALA A 225 4.54 -22.36 16.07
CA ALA A 225 5.35 -22.58 14.87
C ALA A 225 5.99 -23.98 14.83
N ARG A 226 6.44 -24.51 15.97
CA ARG A 226 6.98 -25.88 16.07
C ARG A 226 5.91 -26.93 15.81
N GLU A 227 4.70 -26.76 16.35
CA GLU A 227 3.58 -27.68 16.11
C GLU A 227 3.16 -27.70 14.63
N ILE A 228 3.06 -26.53 14.00
CA ILE A 228 2.70 -26.40 12.58
C ILE A 228 3.78 -27.07 11.70
N ASN A 229 5.06 -26.82 11.96
CA ASN A 229 6.16 -27.45 11.23
C ASN A 229 6.15 -28.99 11.41
N LYS A 230 5.84 -29.48 12.62
CA LYS A 230 5.69 -30.92 12.89
C LYS A 230 4.49 -31.54 12.15
N LYS A 231 3.38 -30.81 12.00
CA LYS A 231 2.22 -31.24 11.18
C LYS A 231 2.56 -31.28 9.69
N LEU A 232 3.20 -30.24 9.16
CA LEU A 232 3.60 -30.17 7.75
C LEU A 232 4.58 -31.31 7.39
N ARG A 233 5.59 -31.56 8.23
CA ARG A 233 6.53 -32.69 8.03
C ARG A 233 5.88 -34.08 8.08
N ARG A 234 4.72 -34.21 8.72
CA ARG A 234 3.95 -35.47 8.74
C ARG A 234 3.05 -35.62 7.51
N GLN A 235 2.65 -34.52 6.89
CA GLN A 235 1.74 -34.53 5.73
C GLN A 235 2.49 -34.55 4.40
N PHE A 236 3.69 -33.98 4.36
CA PHE A 236 4.55 -34.02 3.18
C PHE A 236 5.67 -35.05 3.39
N GLU A 237 5.50 -36.26 2.83
CA GLU A 237 6.66 -37.06 2.42
C GLU A 237 7.39 -36.27 1.33
N VAL A 238 8.34 -35.45 1.74
CA VAL A 238 9.19 -34.70 0.81
C VAL A 238 10.11 -35.71 0.13
N VAL A 239 9.70 -36.20 -1.03
CA VAL A 239 10.55 -36.93 -1.97
C VAL A 239 11.53 -35.93 -2.58
N LEU A 240 12.68 -35.77 -1.92
CA LEU A 240 13.87 -35.15 -2.49
C LEU A 240 14.66 -36.23 -3.24
N ASP A 241 14.18 -36.60 -4.42
CA ASP A 241 15.04 -37.23 -5.42
C ASP A 241 15.26 -36.21 -6.54
N GLY A 242 16.43 -35.58 -6.51
CA GLY A 242 16.90 -34.53 -7.40
C GLY A 242 17.12 -34.97 -8.85
N SER A 243 16.15 -35.65 -9.45
CA SER A 243 16.13 -35.94 -10.87
C SER A 243 14.98 -35.20 -11.53
N GLN A 244 15.29 -34.07 -12.16
CA GLN A 244 14.41 -33.48 -13.16
C GLN A 244 14.24 -34.50 -14.29
N ARG A 245 13.12 -35.21 -14.30
CA ARG A 245 12.70 -36.02 -15.45
C ARG A 245 12.32 -35.07 -16.58
N ARG A 246 13.19 -34.92 -17.58
CA ARG A 246 12.77 -34.47 -18.91
C ARG A 246 11.75 -35.48 -19.43
N GLY A 247 10.50 -35.04 -19.62
CA GLY A 247 9.44 -35.88 -20.16
C GLY A 247 9.82 -36.42 -21.55
N PRO A 248 9.44 -37.68 -21.89
CA PRO A 248 9.73 -38.31 -23.18
C PRO A 248 8.80 -37.84 -24.31
N THR A 249 7.88 -36.91 -24.03
CA THR A 249 7.04 -36.32 -25.05
C THR A 249 7.90 -35.36 -25.86
N GLY A 250 8.15 -35.68 -27.13
CA GLY A 250 8.75 -34.81 -28.13
C GLY A 250 7.92 -33.56 -28.41
N LEU A 251 7.59 -32.80 -27.37
CA LEU A 251 7.18 -31.42 -27.47
C LEU A 251 8.37 -30.72 -28.11
N ALA A 252 8.16 -30.27 -29.35
CA ALA A 252 9.11 -29.40 -30.04
C ALA A 252 9.59 -28.34 -29.04
N PRO A 253 10.89 -27.98 -29.04
CA PRO A 253 11.33 -26.84 -28.24
C PRO A 253 10.39 -25.70 -28.59
N LEU A 254 9.49 -25.36 -27.67
CA LEU A 254 8.64 -24.20 -27.78
C LEU A 254 9.66 -23.10 -28.00
N ARG A 255 9.73 -22.56 -29.21
CA ARG A 255 10.52 -21.37 -29.50
C ARG A 255 9.80 -20.28 -28.73
N PHE A 256 10.04 -20.23 -27.43
CA PHE A 256 9.62 -19.13 -26.59
C PHE A 256 10.17 -17.88 -27.26
N PRO A 257 9.33 -16.89 -27.56
CA PRO A 257 9.81 -15.65 -28.12
C PRO A 257 10.95 -15.12 -27.25
N GLN A 258 12.07 -14.72 -27.86
CA GLN A 258 13.24 -14.23 -27.12
C GLN A 258 12.86 -13.11 -26.14
N ALA A 259 11.89 -12.27 -26.51
CA ALA A 259 11.33 -11.22 -25.67
C ALA A 259 10.68 -11.74 -24.36
N LEU A 260 10.04 -12.91 -24.38
CA LEU A 260 9.50 -13.52 -23.16
C LEU A 260 10.65 -13.99 -22.25
N GLY A 261 11.66 -14.66 -22.81
CA GLY A 261 12.83 -15.08 -22.02
C GLY A 261 13.48 -13.90 -21.31
N HIS A 262 13.73 -12.82 -22.08
CA HIS A 262 14.29 -11.58 -21.53
C HIS A 262 13.40 -10.93 -20.47
N LEU A 263 12.07 -10.90 -20.67
CA LEU A 263 11.13 -10.40 -19.67
C LEU A 263 11.22 -11.18 -18.35
N LEU A 264 11.32 -12.51 -18.42
CA LEU A 264 11.43 -13.34 -17.24
C LEU A 264 12.78 -13.19 -16.55
N ASP A 265 13.86 -12.98 -17.30
CA ASP A 265 15.19 -12.71 -16.73
C ASP A 265 15.19 -11.35 -15.99
N VAL A 266 14.61 -10.31 -16.60
CA VAL A 266 14.48 -8.97 -15.99
C VAL A 266 13.64 -9.05 -14.70
N LEU A 267 12.44 -9.63 -14.75
CA LEU A 267 11.57 -9.73 -13.59
C LEU A 267 12.09 -10.72 -12.54
N GLY A 268 12.75 -11.79 -12.96
CA GLY A 268 13.30 -12.82 -12.09
C GLY A 268 14.50 -12.36 -11.26
N ALA A 269 15.20 -11.30 -11.72
CA ALA A 269 16.31 -10.67 -10.99
C ALA A 269 15.85 -9.76 -9.85
N GLU A 270 14.56 -9.42 -9.78
CA GLU A 270 14.00 -8.51 -8.78
C GLU A 270 13.69 -9.22 -7.44
N GLU A 271 13.54 -8.45 -6.36
CA GLU A 271 12.96 -8.97 -5.12
C GLU A 271 11.54 -9.49 -5.43
N ARG A 272 11.23 -10.73 -5.03
CA ARG A 272 9.98 -11.44 -5.39
C ARG A 272 9.87 -11.81 -6.88
N GLY A 273 11.00 -12.06 -7.53
CA GLY A 273 11.02 -12.41 -8.96
C GLY A 273 10.15 -13.61 -9.34
N LEU A 274 9.91 -14.56 -8.43
CA LEU A 274 9.01 -15.70 -8.67
C LEU A 274 7.56 -15.24 -8.89
N GLU A 275 7.01 -14.42 -7.98
CA GLU A 275 5.63 -13.93 -8.08
C GLU A 275 5.44 -13.03 -9.30
N LEU A 276 6.44 -12.20 -9.60
CA LEU A 276 6.41 -11.31 -10.76
C LEU A 276 6.43 -12.10 -12.07
N THR A 277 7.30 -13.10 -12.17
CA THR A 277 7.41 -13.96 -13.36
C THR A 277 6.17 -14.83 -13.57
N GLU A 278 5.54 -15.33 -12.51
CA GLU A 278 4.27 -16.07 -12.61
C GLU A 278 3.14 -15.21 -13.19
N THR A 279 2.98 -13.98 -12.69
CA THR A 279 2.00 -13.03 -13.24
C THR A 279 2.35 -12.64 -14.68
N ALA A 280 3.63 -12.43 -14.98
CA ALA A 280 4.10 -12.14 -16.34
C ALA A 280 3.76 -13.26 -17.33
N LEU A 281 4.00 -14.52 -16.95
CA LEU A 281 3.67 -15.69 -17.76
C LEU A 281 2.17 -15.78 -18.04
N ARG A 282 1.32 -15.56 -17.03
CA ARG A 282 -0.14 -15.57 -17.20
C ARG A 282 -0.61 -14.48 -18.15
N LEU A 283 -0.14 -13.24 -17.95
CA LEU A 283 -0.47 -12.11 -18.83
C LEU A 283 0.04 -12.34 -20.26
N TRP A 284 1.26 -12.84 -20.41
CA TRP A 284 1.83 -13.15 -21.72
C TRP A 284 1.02 -14.22 -22.46
N ALA A 285 0.62 -15.28 -21.77
CA ALA A 285 -0.20 -16.35 -22.35
C ALA A 285 -1.55 -15.83 -22.83
N GLN A 286 -2.24 -15.03 -22.00
CA GLN A 286 -3.50 -14.38 -22.37
C GLN A 286 -3.31 -13.42 -23.55
N ALA A 287 -2.27 -12.58 -23.51
CA ALA A 287 -2.02 -11.62 -24.57
C ALA A 287 -1.62 -12.29 -25.90
N SER A 288 -0.90 -13.41 -25.84
CA SER A 288 -0.56 -14.24 -27.00
C SER A 288 -1.80 -14.90 -27.61
N HIS A 289 -2.75 -15.34 -26.78
CA HIS A 289 -4.04 -15.86 -27.25
C HIS A 289 -4.83 -14.80 -28.04
N GLU A 290 -4.83 -13.55 -27.56
CA GLU A 290 -5.43 -12.40 -28.24
C GLU A 290 -4.59 -11.84 -29.40
N ARG A 291 -3.48 -12.52 -29.76
CA ARG A 291 -2.57 -12.17 -30.86
C ARG A 291 -1.96 -10.76 -30.74
N PHE A 292 -1.78 -10.24 -29.53
CA PHE A 292 -1.17 -8.91 -29.35
C PHE A 292 0.23 -8.78 -29.93
N GLY A 293 1.00 -9.88 -29.98
CA GLY A 293 2.32 -9.92 -30.60
C GLY A 293 2.31 -9.50 -32.07
N ASP A 294 1.23 -9.79 -32.80
CA ASP A 294 1.09 -9.44 -34.22
C ASP A 294 0.89 -7.93 -34.43
N TYR A 295 0.29 -7.24 -33.45
CA TYR A 295 -0.04 -5.82 -33.55
C TYR A 295 1.02 -4.91 -32.88
N LEU A 296 1.55 -5.34 -31.74
CA LEU A 296 2.48 -4.54 -30.93
C LEU A 296 3.94 -4.83 -31.30
N GLY A 297 4.25 -6.06 -31.73
CA GLY A 297 5.61 -6.61 -31.72
C GLY A 297 5.92 -7.28 -30.37
N ALA A 298 6.84 -8.24 -30.36
CA ALA A 298 7.15 -9.05 -29.19
C ALA A 298 7.80 -8.22 -28.07
N GLU A 299 8.65 -7.27 -28.43
CA GLU A 299 9.39 -6.37 -27.53
C GLU A 299 8.44 -5.38 -26.85
N SER A 300 7.55 -4.74 -27.62
CA SER A 300 6.53 -3.85 -27.07
C SER A 300 5.50 -4.60 -26.22
N LEU A 301 5.17 -5.85 -26.57
CA LEU A 301 4.34 -6.69 -25.72
C LEU A 301 5.05 -7.04 -24.39
N ALA A 302 6.34 -7.37 -24.42
CA ALA A 302 7.12 -7.63 -23.22
C ALA A 302 7.18 -6.40 -22.30
N ALA A 303 7.44 -5.21 -22.87
CA ALA A 303 7.38 -3.95 -22.15
C ALA A 303 6.00 -3.66 -21.56
N ALA A 304 4.93 -3.90 -22.32
CA ALA A 304 3.56 -3.74 -21.84
C ALA A 304 3.25 -4.69 -20.67
N VAL A 305 3.62 -5.97 -20.78
CA VAL A 305 3.45 -6.94 -19.68
C VAL A 305 4.27 -6.53 -18.46
N HIS A 306 5.49 -6.04 -18.63
CA HIS A 306 6.32 -5.53 -17.53
C HIS A 306 5.58 -4.41 -16.75
N VAL A 307 5.07 -3.39 -17.45
CA VAL A 307 4.29 -2.30 -16.82
C VAL A 307 3.10 -2.85 -16.04
N LEU A 308 2.37 -3.80 -16.62
CA LEU A 308 1.17 -4.36 -15.98
C LEU A 308 1.52 -5.20 -14.76
N VAL A 309 2.61 -5.95 -14.79
CA VAL A 309 3.12 -6.70 -13.63
C VAL A 309 3.47 -5.73 -12.49
N GLU A 310 4.22 -4.66 -12.76
CA GLU A 310 4.56 -3.68 -11.73
C GLU A 310 3.29 -3.05 -11.09
N ARG A 311 2.29 -2.73 -11.91
CA ARG A 311 1.03 -2.12 -11.42
C ARG A 311 0.16 -3.10 -10.63
N LEU A 312 -0.02 -4.33 -11.11
CA LEU A 312 -0.80 -5.36 -10.41
C LEU A 312 -0.17 -5.76 -9.07
N HIS A 313 1.16 -5.67 -8.98
CA HIS A 313 1.91 -5.92 -7.75
C HIS A 313 2.21 -4.66 -6.93
N TRP A 314 1.61 -3.51 -7.30
CA TRP A 314 1.75 -2.23 -6.60
C TRP A 314 3.21 -1.79 -6.38
N ARG A 315 4.12 -2.22 -7.26
CA ARG A 315 5.54 -1.88 -7.15
C ARG A 315 5.77 -0.39 -7.30
N LYS A 316 6.94 0.08 -6.89
CA LYS A 316 7.42 1.39 -7.33
C LYS A 316 7.65 1.29 -8.84
N GLY A 317 6.79 1.93 -9.62
CA GLY A 317 6.81 1.83 -11.08
C GLY A 317 8.13 2.31 -11.67
N SER A 318 8.69 1.50 -12.55
CA SER A 318 9.81 1.90 -13.39
C SER A 318 9.38 2.98 -14.38
N THR A 319 10.30 3.87 -14.74
CA THR A 319 9.98 4.89 -15.74
C THR A 319 9.76 4.24 -17.11
N PRO A 320 8.89 4.80 -17.98
CA PRO A 320 8.70 4.29 -19.34
C PRO A 320 10.02 4.12 -20.09
N SER A 321 10.94 5.08 -19.98
CA SER A 321 12.29 5.02 -20.54
C SER A 321 13.12 3.83 -20.05
N ALA A 322 13.07 3.52 -18.75
CA ALA A 322 13.79 2.38 -18.18
C ALA A 322 13.25 1.05 -18.72
N ILE A 323 11.92 0.91 -18.80
CA ILE A 323 11.26 -0.27 -19.36
C ILE A 323 11.56 -0.41 -20.85
N ALA A 324 11.47 0.69 -21.61
CA ALA A 324 11.75 0.73 -23.05
C ALA A 324 13.18 0.26 -23.34
N ARG A 325 14.15 0.80 -22.60
CA ARG A 325 15.56 0.41 -22.70
C ARG A 325 15.78 -1.06 -22.33
N ALA A 326 15.12 -1.53 -21.27
CA ALA A 326 15.23 -2.92 -20.85
C ALA A 326 14.77 -3.86 -21.97
N HIS A 327 13.67 -3.55 -22.66
CA HIS A 327 13.06 -4.46 -23.66
C HIS A 327 13.44 -4.14 -25.11
N GLY A 328 14.26 -3.12 -25.36
CA GLY A 328 14.67 -2.73 -26.71
C GLY A 328 13.53 -2.21 -27.57
N CYS A 329 12.54 -1.51 -26.98
CA CYS A 329 11.41 -0.93 -27.71
C CYS A 329 11.37 0.59 -27.61
N ASP A 330 10.46 1.20 -28.37
CA ASP A 330 10.19 2.65 -28.32
C ASP A 330 9.47 3.04 -27.02
N GLU A 331 9.95 4.09 -26.35
CA GLU A 331 9.41 4.61 -25.08
C GLU A 331 7.96 5.07 -25.23
N ASP A 332 7.64 5.73 -26.34
CA ASP A 332 6.31 6.29 -26.60
C ASP A 332 5.25 5.18 -26.78
N ARG A 333 5.69 3.93 -27.04
CA ARG A 333 4.80 2.78 -27.21
C ARG A 333 4.50 2.04 -25.91
N VAL A 334 5.34 2.17 -24.87
CA VAL A 334 5.24 1.40 -23.62
C VAL A 334 3.89 1.62 -22.92
N GLY A 335 3.56 2.88 -22.64
CA GLY A 335 2.32 3.26 -21.94
C GLY A 335 1.05 2.90 -22.74
N PRO A 336 0.92 3.33 -24.00
CA PRO A 336 -0.21 2.96 -24.85
C PRO A 336 -0.38 1.45 -25.02
N ALA A 337 0.71 0.69 -25.21
CA ALA A 337 0.64 -0.77 -25.34
C ALA A 337 0.11 -1.42 -24.06
N ALA A 338 0.62 -1.01 -22.88
CA ALA A 338 0.10 -1.49 -21.60
C ALA A 338 -1.40 -1.20 -21.42
N ARG A 339 -1.86 -0.02 -21.82
CA ARG A 339 -3.30 0.34 -21.76
C ARG A 339 -4.15 -0.53 -22.67
N VAL A 340 -3.71 -0.75 -23.91
CA VAL A 340 -4.41 -1.59 -24.89
C VAL A 340 -4.54 -3.03 -24.36
N VAL A 341 -3.45 -3.60 -23.86
CA VAL A 341 -3.43 -4.97 -23.30
C VAL A 341 -4.36 -5.05 -22.09
N ALA A 342 -4.23 -4.15 -21.11
CA ALA A 342 -5.04 -4.20 -19.91
C ALA A 342 -6.54 -3.98 -20.18
N GLY A 343 -6.89 -3.08 -21.12
CA GLY A 343 -8.29 -2.82 -21.48
C GLY A 343 -8.94 -4.02 -22.17
N LYS A 344 -8.23 -4.65 -23.11
CA LYS A 344 -8.74 -5.83 -23.83
C LYS A 344 -8.86 -7.06 -22.95
N LEU A 345 -7.90 -7.27 -22.04
CA LEU A 345 -7.93 -8.36 -21.06
C LEU A 345 -8.86 -8.08 -19.87
N ALA A 346 -9.52 -6.91 -19.85
CA ALA A 346 -10.42 -6.47 -18.78
C ALA A 346 -9.76 -6.60 -17.39
N LEU A 347 -8.48 -6.25 -17.29
CA LEU A 347 -7.75 -6.32 -16.02
C LEU A 347 -8.36 -5.36 -15.00
N GLN A 348 -8.44 -5.80 -13.75
CA GLN A 348 -8.95 -5.04 -12.62
C GLN A 348 -8.01 -5.21 -11.43
N LEU A 349 -7.83 -4.16 -10.63
CA LEU A 349 -7.07 -4.24 -9.37
C LEU A 349 -7.88 -4.87 -8.25
N PHE A 350 -9.20 -4.73 -8.31
CA PHE A 350 -10.16 -5.16 -7.29
C PHE A 350 -11.35 -5.85 -7.94
N ASP A 351 -11.92 -6.85 -7.28
CA ASP A 351 -13.23 -7.40 -7.67
C ASP A 351 -14.31 -6.37 -7.34
N THR A 352 -14.78 -5.68 -8.36
CA THR A 352 -15.75 -4.59 -8.22
C THR A 352 -17.13 -5.07 -7.78
N ARG A 353 -17.45 -6.36 -7.89
CA ARG A 353 -18.78 -6.90 -7.52
C ARG A 353 -19.12 -6.66 -6.06
N GLN A 354 -18.12 -6.73 -5.18
CA GLN A 354 -18.29 -6.50 -3.74
C GLN A 354 -18.46 -5.02 -3.38
N LEU A 355 -17.99 -4.10 -4.24
CA LEU A 355 -18.04 -2.65 -4.00
C LEU A 355 -19.47 -2.08 -4.06
N TYR A 356 -20.35 -2.69 -4.86
CA TYR A 356 -21.67 -2.16 -5.17
C TYR A 356 -22.64 -2.16 -3.98
N GLY A 357 -22.31 -2.79 -2.86
CA GLY A 357 -23.12 -2.73 -1.64
C GLY A 357 -22.82 -1.54 -0.73
N GLU A 358 -21.54 -1.16 -0.60
CA GLU A 358 -21.09 -0.29 0.50
C GLU A 358 -20.85 1.18 0.09
N LEU A 359 -20.47 1.40 -1.17
CA LEU A 359 -20.14 2.72 -1.68
C LEU A 359 -21.38 3.44 -2.24
N ARG A 360 -21.48 4.75 -2.01
CA ARG A 360 -22.47 5.61 -2.68
C ARG A 360 -22.13 5.72 -4.17
N PRO A 361 -23.09 6.04 -5.07
CA PRO A 361 -22.82 6.12 -6.52
C PRO A 361 -21.62 6.99 -6.89
N GLY A 362 -21.49 8.19 -6.31
CA GLY A 362 -20.33 9.06 -6.56
C GLY A 362 -19.01 8.57 -5.94
N GLU A 363 -19.05 7.71 -4.93
CA GLU A 363 -17.86 7.04 -4.39
C GLU A 363 -17.43 5.88 -5.30
N ARG A 364 -18.38 5.16 -5.91
CA ARG A 364 -18.09 4.10 -6.88
C ARG A 364 -17.39 4.65 -8.11
N THR A 365 -17.93 5.72 -8.71
CA THR A 365 -17.30 6.36 -9.87
C THR A 365 -15.88 6.80 -9.57
N ARG A 366 -15.64 7.40 -8.38
CA ARG A 366 -14.30 7.79 -7.95
C ARG A 366 -13.37 6.60 -7.73
N PHE A 367 -13.86 5.53 -7.09
CA PHE A 367 -13.07 4.32 -6.87
C PHE A 367 -12.69 3.64 -8.19
N GLU A 368 -13.64 3.55 -9.14
CA GLU A 368 -13.39 3.01 -10.48
C GLU A 368 -12.38 3.89 -11.24
N ALA A 369 -12.53 5.21 -11.20
CA ALA A 369 -11.59 6.15 -11.82
C ALA A 369 -10.18 6.03 -11.22
N LEU A 370 -10.07 5.89 -9.90
CA LEU A 370 -8.81 5.72 -9.19
C LEU A 370 -8.15 4.37 -9.51
N SER A 371 -8.93 3.28 -9.48
CA SER A 371 -8.45 1.95 -9.87
C SER A 371 -7.97 1.94 -11.33
N ARG A 372 -8.66 2.65 -12.23
CA ARG A 372 -8.22 2.83 -13.60
C ARG A 372 -6.95 3.65 -13.69
N ALA A 373 -6.87 4.79 -13.00
CA ALA A 373 -5.68 5.63 -13.02
C ALA A 373 -4.44 4.87 -12.54
N LEU A 374 -4.58 4.07 -11.49
CA LEU A 374 -3.51 3.22 -10.95
C LEU A 374 -3.10 2.09 -11.92
N LEU A 375 -4.06 1.45 -12.60
CA LEU A 375 -3.79 0.35 -13.53
C LEU A 375 -3.33 0.81 -14.92
N PHE A 376 -3.84 1.92 -15.41
CA PHE A 376 -3.63 2.44 -16.77
C PHE A 376 -2.61 3.58 -16.83
N GLY A 377 -2.26 4.18 -15.68
CA GLY A 377 -1.46 5.40 -15.62
C GLY A 377 -2.19 6.58 -16.26
N GLU A 378 -3.52 6.59 -16.22
CA GLU A 378 -4.33 7.76 -16.59
C GLU A 378 -4.12 8.82 -15.50
N GLY A 379 -4.08 10.10 -15.90
CA GLY A 379 -3.71 11.20 -15.00
C GLY A 379 -4.54 11.18 -13.70
N LEU A 380 -3.88 10.93 -12.58
CA LEU A 380 -4.47 10.88 -11.25
C LEU A 380 -5.24 12.18 -10.93
N SER A 381 -4.75 13.31 -11.44
CA SER A 381 -5.42 14.61 -11.35
C SER A 381 -6.76 14.68 -12.11
N GLN A 382 -6.94 13.92 -13.19
CA GLN A 382 -8.22 13.81 -13.92
C GLN A 382 -9.21 12.84 -13.24
N ALA A 383 -8.70 11.82 -12.55
CA ALA A 383 -9.52 10.91 -11.76
C ALA A 383 -10.22 11.63 -10.59
N ARG A 384 -9.63 12.73 -10.09
CA ARG A 384 -10.23 13.59 -9.05
C ARG A 384 -11.44 14.37 -9.53
N SER A 385 -11.37 14.99 -10.70
CA SER A 385 -12.37 15.97 -11.17
C SER A 385 -13.59 15.33 -11.84
N THR A 386 -13.46 14.09 -12.30
CA THR A 386 -14.53 13.38 -13.03
C THR A 386 -15.50 12.66 -12.08
N GLY A 387 -16.17 13.44 -11.23
CA GLY A 387 -17.48 13.05 -10.69
C GLY A 387 -18.59 13.09 -11.75
N HIS A 388 -18.28 13.59 -12.95
CA HIS A 388 -19.11 13.47 -14.14
C HIS A 388 -18.69 12.22 -14.91
N SER A 389 -19.67 11.34 -15.16
CA SER A 389 -19.44 10.05 -15.81
C SER A 389 -18.54 10.19 -17.02
N LEU A 390 -17.45 9.44 -17.05
CA LEU A 390 -16.73 9.07 -18.27
C LEU A 390 -17.59 8.13 -19.14
N GLY A 391 -18.85 8.51 -19.35
CA GLY A 391 -19.73 7.95 -20.38
C GLY A 391 -19.17 8.40 -21.71
N GLY A 392 -18.26 7.59 -22.25
CA GLY A 392 -17.74 7.75 -23.59
C GLY A 392 -18.86 7.73 -24.63
N ARG A 393 -18.62 8.47 -25.70
CA ARG A 393 -19.01 8.01 -27.03
C ARG A 393 -18.09 6.89 -27.48
#